data_AF-A0A9W9CKH8-F1
#
_entry.id   AF-A0A9W9CKH8-F1
#
_cell.length_a   1.000
_cell.length_b   1.000
_cell.length_c   1.000
_cell.angle_alpha   90.00
_cell.angle_beta   90.00
_cell.angle_gamma   90.00
#
_symmetry.space_group_name_H-M   'P 1'
#
loop_
_entity.id
_entity.type
_entity.pdbx_description
1 polymer ?
#
loop_
_entity_poly.entity_id
_entity_poly.type
_entity_poly.pdbx_seq_one_letter_code
_entity_poly.pdbx_strand_id
1 'polypeptide(L)'
;MASLHSIPRFLLPRGPLLLRPQSRALVPLPSPAALRHASSSAKGLSEEFRRRQAAQQSKATPVIPQPDKYRPPSHGKRTPNRNLENRIYGPPISEEDKKRMATKKYPNMMSPEGTFSHWFLNNRAIHLWITMGILVSLAVAAWYMDFISKTIYVSLIPSRKDFLHHPIESSRRFVEVYKMHMEQTSQQYSEQRLKKAEDIEKRKQYRLERQRLAEERGEEYVEDPRYYVGEDGVRRRRVKRWFGIWE
;
A
#
# COMPACT_ATOMS: atom_id res chain seq x y z
N MET A 1 -29.38 53.91 31.48
CA MET A 1 -29.99 53.00 30.48
C MET A 1 -28.94 52.71 29.41
N ALA A 2 -28.09 51.70 29.63
CA ALA A 2 -27.02 51.36 28.69
C ALA A 2 -27.53 50.35 27.66
N SER A 3 -27.51 50.74 26.38
CA SER A 3 -27.95 49.92 25.26
C SER A 3 -26.95 48.82 24.96
N LEU A 4 -27.43 47.57 24.93
CA LEU A 4 -26.66 46.39 24.56
C LEU A 4 -26.30 46.45 23.08
N HIS A 5 -25.10 46.94 22.77
CA HIS A 5 -24.56 46.93 21.42
C HIS A 5 -24.13 45.51 21.03
N SER A 6 -24.79 44.95 20.02
CA SER A 6 -24.47 43.66 19.41
C SER A 6 -23.10 43.73 18.73
N ILE A 7 -22.10 43.04 19.30
CA ILE A 7 -20.76 42.93 18.70
C ILE A 7 -20.86 42.17 17.37
N PRO A 8 -20.37 42.73 16.25
CA PRO A 8 -20.46 42.08 14.97
C PRO A 8 -19.54 40.84 14.88
N ARG A 9 -20.10 39.73 14.35
CA ARG A 9 -19.52 38.37 14.36
C ARG A 9 -18.17 38.19 13.66
N PHE A 10 -17.67 39.18 12.94
CA PHE A 10 -16.36 39.13 12.28
C PHE A 10 -15.20 39.55 13.18
N LEU A 11 -15.48 40.16 14.34
CA LEU A 11 -14.45 40.53 15.33
C LEU A 11 -14.16 39.41 16.35
N LEU A 12 -14.87 38.28 16.28
CA LEU A 12 -14.59 37.11 17.10
C LEU A 12 -13.55 36.22 16.39
N PRO A 13 -12.48 35.76 17.08
CA PRO A 13 -11.49 34.88 16.50
C PRO A 13 -12.15 33.57 16.05
N ARG A 14 -12.19 33.35 14.73
CA ARG A 14 -12.65 32.09 14.15
C ARG A 14 -11.62 30.99 14.46
N GLY A 15 -12.00 30.04 15.31
CA GLY A 15 -11.23 28.80 15.48
C GLY A 15 -11.07 28.04 14.15
N PRO A 16 -10.08 27.13 14.03
CA PRO A 16 -9.82 26.43 12.79
C PRO A 16 -11.08 25.66 12.34
N LEU A 17 -11.46 25.84 11.07
CA LEU A 17 -12.51 25.11 10.39
C LEU A 17 -12.14 23.63 10.33
N LEU A 18 -12.46 22.89 11.40
CA LEU A 18 -12.46 21.43 11.36
C LEU A 18 -13.62 21.02 10.45
N LEU A 19 -13.27 20.53 9.25
CA LEU A 19 -14.18 19.78 8.39
C LEU A 19 -14.78 18.63 9.20
N ARG A 20 -16.03 18.84 9.65
CA ARG A 20 -16.87 17.80 10.23
C ARG A 20 -17.16 16.76 9.16
N PRO A 21 -16.74 15.48 9.31
CA PRO A 21 -17.14 14.45 8.38
C PRO A 21 -18.65 14.19 8.57
N GLN A 22 -19.42 14.53 7.54
CA GLN A 22 -20.80 14.11 7.39
C GLN A 22 -20.81 12.60 7.22
N SER A 23 -21.29 11.87 8.23
CA SER A 23 -21.63 10.45 8.12
C SER A 23 -22.88 10.30 7.24
N ARG A 24 -22.71 10.43 5.93
CA ARG A 24 -23.70 9.93 4.97
C ARG A 24 -23.59 8.41 4.96
N ALA A 25 -24.72 7.78 5.29
CA ALA A 25 -24.92 6.35 5.27
C ALA A 25 -24.41 5.75 3.95
N LEU A 26 -23.50 4.79 4.09
CA LEU A 26 -23.01 3.95 3.01
C LEU A 26 -24.13 2.97 2.63
N VAL A 27 -24.80 3.25 1.51
CA VAL A 27 -25.50 2.21 0.76
C VAL A 27 -24.41 1.31 0.15
N PRO A 28 -24.40 -0.01 0.40
CA PRO A 28 -23.42 -0.88 -0.22
C PRO A 28 -23.73 -0.99 -1.72
N LEU A 29 -22.91 -0.34 -2.56
CA LEU A 29 -22.85 -0.68 -3.97
C LEU A 29 -22.28 -2.11 -4.09
N PRO A 30 -22.85 -2.99 -4.93
CA PRO A 30 -22.25 -4.28 -5.21
C PRO A 30 -20.86 -4.05 -5.82
N SER A 31 -19.85 -4.60 -5.15
CA SER A 31 -18.48 -4.64 -5.63
C SER A 31 -18.46 -5.19 -7.07
N PRO A 32 -17.84 -4.50 -8.06
CA PRO A 32 -17.60 -5.14 -9.34
C PRO A 32 -16.61 -6.27 -9.05
N ALA A 33 -17.11 -7.50 -9.14
CA ALA A 33 -16.29 -8.69 -9.15
C ALA A 33 -15.12 -8.43 -10.09
N ALA A 34 -13.91 -8.45 -9.55
CA ALA A 34 -12.69 -8.45 -10.31
C ALA A 34 -12.73 -9.68 -11.23
N LEU A 35 -13.19 -9.46 -12.46
CA LEU A 35 -13.05 -10.39 -13.57
C LEU A 35 -11.57 -10.49 -13.88
N ARG A 36 -10.86 -11.32 -13.10
CA ARG A 36 -9.52 -11.80 -13.42
C ARG A 36 -9.65 -12.69 -14.67
N HIS A 37 -9.59 -12.08 -15.84
CA HIS A 37 -9.24 -12.76 -17.07
C HIS A 37 -7.73 -13.05 -17.03
N ALA A 38 -7.36 -14.06 -16.24
CA ALA A 38 -6.08 -14.74 -16.36
C ALA A 38 -6.37 -16.12 -16.99
N SER A 39 -6.74 -16.12 -18.27
CA SER A 39 -6.59 -17.32 -19.09
C SER A 39 -5.11 -17.49 -19.41
N SER A 40 -4.32 -17.93 -18.43
CA SER A 40 -3.04 -18.54 -18.75
C SER A 40 -3.33 -19.81 -19.52
N SER A 41 -2.93 -19.82 -20.79
CA SER A 41 -2.87 -21.02 -21.61
C SER A 41 -2.25 -22.16 -20.79
N ALA A 42 -2.97 -23.28 -20.66
CA ALA A 42 -2.63 -24.43 -19.82
C ALA A 42 -1.45 -25.26 -20.36
N LYS A 43 -0.50 -24.64 -21.07
CA LYS A 43 0.72 -25.27 -21.57
C LYS A 43 1.91 -24.70 -20.79
N GLY A 44 2.19 -25.26 -19.61
CA GLY A 44 3.43 -24.96 -18.87
C GLY A 44 3.34 -24.86 -17.35
N LEU A 45 2.22 -25.21 -16.71
CA LEU A 45 2.18 -25.28 -15.25
C LEU A 45 3.03 -26.45 -14.77
N SER A 46 3.95 -26.19 -13.82
CA SER A 46 4.83 -27.20 -13.23
C SER A 46 4.03 -28.34 -12.60
N GLU A 47 4.57 -29.56 -12.67
CA GLU A 47 4.03 -30.78 -12.04
C GLU A 47 3.61 -30.54 -10.58
N GLU A 48 4.39 -29.75 -9.84
CA GLU A 48 4.10 -29.39 -8.44
C GLU A 48 2.82 -28.56 -8.27
N PHE A 49 2.51 -27.67 -9.22
CA PHE A 49 1.30 -26.86 -9.17
C PHE A 49 0.06 -27.74 -9.42
N ARG A 50 0.14 -28.68 -10.36
CA ARG A 50 -0.90 -29.71 -10.56
C ARG A 50 -1.10 -30.57 -9.32
N ARG A 51 0.00 -30.99 -8.67
CA ARG A 51 -0.05 -31.83 -7.46
C ARG A 51 -0.68 -31.08 -6.28
N ARG A 52 -0.37 -29.79 -6.09
CA ARG A 52 -1.00 -28.95 -5.06
C ARG A 52 -2.48 -28.72 -5.33
N GLN A 53 -2.86 -28.51 -6.59
CA GLN A 53 -4.26 -28.32 -6.97
C GLN A 53 -5.08 -29.61 -6.79
N ALA A 54 -4.52 -30.77 -7.16
CA ALA A 54 -5.13 -32.07 -6.92
C ALA A 54 -5.27 -32.38 -5.41
N ALA A 55 -4.26 -32.04 -4.60
CA ALA A 55 -4.31 -32.18 -3.15
C ALA A 55 -5.29 -31.22 -2.46
N GLN A 56 -5.59 -30.07 -3.08
CA GLN A 56 -6.67 -29.17 -2.64
C GLN A 56 -8.05 -29.71 -3.02
N GLN A 57 -8.21 -30.30 -4.20
CA GLN A 57 -9.46 -30.95 -4.60
C GLN A 57 -9.78 -32.18 -3.75
N SER A 58 -8.78 -32.96 -3.34
CA SER A 58 -8.98 -34.12 -2.46
C SER A 58 -9.34 -33.74 -1.01
N LYS A 59 -9.22 -32.46 -0.63
CA LYS A 59 -9.58 -31.91 0.69
C LYS A 59 -10.84 -31.04 0.66
N ALA A 60 -11.62 -31.09 -0.41
CA ALA A 60 -12.91 -30.41 -0.45
C ALA A 60 -13.84 -31.02 0.61
N THR A 61 -14.21 -30.21 1.61
CA THR A 61 -15.24 -30.56 2.60
C THR A 61 -16.50 -31.04 1.87
N PRO A 62 -17.08 -32.20 2.24
CA PRO A 62 -18.28 -32.70 1.60
C PRO A 62 -19.43 -31.71 1.82
N VAL A 63 -19.80 -30.98 0.77
CA VAL A 63 -20.93 -30.06 0.78
C VAL A 63 -22.20 -30.87 0.59
N ILE A 64 -23.08 -30.83 1.58
CA ILE A 64 -24.40 -31.46 1.52
C ILE A 64 -25.14 -30.89 0.29
N PRO A 65 -25.65 -31.74 -0.62
CA PRO A 65 -26.40 -31.26 -1.78
C PRO A 65 -27.63 -30.47 -1.29
N GLN A 66 -27.85 -29.29 -1.85
CA GLN A 66 -29.07 -28.53 -1.57
C GLN A 66 -30.30 -29.39 -1.90
N PRO A 67 -31.27 -29.53 -0.98
CA PRO A 67 -32.45 -30.37 -1.21
C PRO A 67 -33.30 -29.76 -2.33
N ASP A 68 -33.44 -30.49 -3.45
CA ASP A 68 -34.26 -30.09 -4.60
C ASP A 68 -35.78 -30.24 -4.35
N LYS A 69 -36.18 -30.66 -3.13
CA LYS A 69 -37.58 -30.95 -2.72
C LYS A 69 -38.54 -29.76 -2.84
N TYR A 70 -38.02 -28.52 -2.82
CA TYR A 70 -38.83 -27.29 -2.85
C TYR A 70 -38.70 -26.48 -4.15
N ARG A 71 -38.19 -27.07 -5.23
CA ARG A 71 -38.11 -26.38 -6.53
C ARG A 71 -39.35 -26.69 -7.36
N PRO A 72 -40.21 -25.70 -7.64
CA PRO A 72 -41.36 -25.92 -8.51
C PRO A 72 -40.88 -26.28 -9.93
N PRO A 73 -41.62 -27.12 -10.67
CA PRO A 73 -41.21 -27.62 -11.98
C PRO A 73 -41.00 -26.54 -13.05
N SER A 74 -41.47 -25.30 -12.82
CA SER A 74 -41.28 -24.15 -13.71
C SER A 74 -39.90 -23.47 -13.58
N HIS A 75 -39.12 -23.73 -12.53
CA HIS A 75 -37.80 -23.13 -12.34
C HIS A 75 -36.69 -24.18 -12.42
N GLY A 76 -36.26 -24.48 -13.65
CA GLY A 76 -35.11 -25.34 -13.90
C GLY A 76 -33.80 -24.73 -13.35
N LYS A 77 -32.93 -25.58 -12.81
CA LYS A 77 -31.59 -25.25 -12.24
C LYS A 77 -30.58 -24.65 -13.24
N ARG A 78 -30.98 -24.39 -14.49
CA ARG A 78 -30.05 -23.97 -15.56
C ARG A 78 -29.62 -22.52 -15.32
N THR A 79 -28.33 -22.33 -15.03
CA THR A 79 -27.68 -21.02 -15.15
C THR A 79 -27.91 -20.51 -16.59
N PRO A 80 -28.25 -19.22 -16.78
CA PRO A 80 -28.43 -18.68 -18.12
C PRO A 80 -27.18 -18.97 -18.95
N ASN A 81 -27.39 -19.48 -20.16
CA ASN A 81 -26.31 -19.88 -21.06
C ASN A 81 -25.51 -18.62 -21.40
N ARG A 82 -24.40 -18.39 -20.69
CA ARG A 82 -23.49 -17.24 -20.82
C ARG A 82 -22.65 -17.33 -22.10
N ASN A 83 -23.20 -17.92 -23.16
CA ASN A 83 -22.67 -17.91 -24.53
C ASN A 83 -23.39 -16.84 -25.36
N LEU A 84 -23.70 -15.68 -24.74
CA LEU A 84 -24.22 -14.51 -25.44
C LEU A 84 -23.10 -13.62 -26.00
N GLU A 85 -21.84 -13.90 -25.64
CA GLU A 85 -20.65 -13.14 -26.09
C GLU A 85 -20.45 -13.18 -27.62
N ASN A 86 -21.04 -14.16 -28.33
CA ASN A 86 -20.80 -14.40 -29.76
C ASN A 86 -22.03 -14.28 -30.66
N ARG A 87 -23.14 -13.69 -30.18
CA ARG A 87 -24.28 -13.39 -31.06
C ARG A 87 -24.08 -12.03 -31.75
N ILE A 88 -23.03 -11.94 -32.56
CA ILE A 88 -22.95 -10.91 -33.60
C ILE A 88 -23.97 -11.32 -34.65
N TYR A 89 -25.10 -10.61 -34.70
CA TYR A 89 -26.08 -10.82 -35.76
C TYR A 89 -25.50 -10.27 -37.07
N GLY A 90 -25.14 -11.18 -37.98
CA GLY A 90 -24.60 -10.86 -39.29
C GLY A 90 -23.66 -11.94 -39.82
N PRO A 91 -23.26 -11.86 -41.10
CA PRO A 91 -22.22 -12.73 -41.65
C PRO A 91 -20.93 -12.66 -40.83
N PRO A 92 -20.20 -13.78 -40.65
CA PRO A 92 -18.91 -13.75 -39.99
C PRO A 92 -17.96 -12.82 -40.74
N ILE A 93 -17.29 -11.93 -40.01
CA ILE A 93 -16.35 -10.96 -40.60
C ILE A 93 -15.21 -11.73 -41.27
N SER A 94 -15.04 -11.53 -42.58
CA SER A 94 -13.94 -12.14 -43.34
C SER A 94 -12.59 -11.62 -42.85
N GLU A 95 -11.51 -12.34 -43.10
CA GLU A 95 -10.17 -11.88 -42.72
C GLU A 95 -9.76 -10.60 -43.44
N GLU A 96 -10.26 -10.42 -44.67
CA GLU A 96 -10.06 -9.19 -45.44
C GLU A 96 -10.81 -8.02 -44.82
N ASP A 97 -12.04 -8.23 -44.37
CA ASP A 97 -12.84 -7.20 -43.71
C ASP A 97 -12.20 -6.80 -42.38
N LYS A 98 -11.62 -7.74 -41.62
CA LYS A 98 -10.86 -7.42 -40.39
C LYS A 98 -9.68 -6.50 -40.68
N LYS A 99 -8.92 -6.77 -41.75
CA LYS A 99 -7.80 -5.92 -42.17
C LYS A 99 -8.28 -4.53 -42.60
N ARG A 100 -9.34 -4.45 -43.42
CA ARG A 100 -9.95 -3.18 -43.85
C ARG A 100 -10.48 -2.37 -42.68
N MET A 101 -11.11 -3.03 -41.70
CA MET A 101 -11.62 -2.39 -40.48
C MET A 101 -10.48 -1.86 -39.60
N ALA A 102 -9.37 -2.61 -39.48
CA ALA A 102 -8.20 -2.19 -38.71
C ALA A 102 -7.53 -0.94 -39.30
N THR A 103 -7.46 -0.82 -40.63
CA THR A 103 -6.81 0.30 -41.32
C THR A 103 -7.74 1.49 -41.58
N LYS A 104 -9.05 1.37 -41.32
CA LYS A 104 -10.02 2.43 -41.60
C LYS A 104 -9.81 3.62 -40.66
N LYS A 105 -9.63 4.81 -41.23
CA LYS A 105 -9.45 6.07 -40.50
C LYS A 105 -10.68 6.96 -40.64
N TYR A 106 -11.12 7.50 -39.52
CA TYR A 106 -12.18 8.51 -39.43
C TYR A 106 -11.62 9.83 -38.88
N PRO A 107 -12.29 10.96 -39.12
CA PRO A 107 -11.93 12.23 -38.49
C PRO A 107 -11.84 12.09 -36.97
N ASN A 108 -10.87 12.76 -36.33
CA ASN A 108 -10.59 12.72 -34.88
C ASN A 108 -10.12 11.37 -34.31
N MET A 109 -9.81 10.37 -35.15
CA MET A 109 -9.10 9.18 -34.68
C MET A 109 -7.60 9.46 -34.47
N MET A 110 -6.94 8.55 -33.75
CA MET A 110 -5.49 8.63 -33.58
C MET A 110 -4.77 8.53 -34.93
N SER A 111 -3.57 9.08 -34.97
CA SER A 111 -2.76 9.21 -36.18
C SER A 111 -2.47 7.87 -36.87
N PRO A 112 -2.28 7.87 -38.20
CA PRO A 112 -2.02 6.66 -38.96
C PRO A 112 -0.69 6.00 -38.58
N GLU A 113 -0.64 4.68 -38.80
CA GLU A 113 0.58 3.89 -38.64
C GLU A 113 1.71 4.50 -39.50
N GLY A 114 2.93 4.49 -38.98
CA GLY A 114 4.08 5.14 -39.63
C GLY A 114 4.25 6.63 -39.34
N THR A 115 3.29 7.29 -38.67
CA THR A 115 3.50 8.66 -38.17
C THR A 115 4.24 8.67 -36.82
N PHE A 116 4.98 9.74 -36.55
CA PHE A 116 5.68 9.92 -35.27
C PHE A 116 4.73 9.88 -34.07
N SER A 117 3.57 10.53 -34.16
CA SER A 117 2.58 10.56 -33.08
C SER A 117 2.02 9.17 -32.79
N HIS A 118 1.81 8.36 -33.84
CA HIS A 118 1.38 6.97 -33.68
C HIS A 118 2.48 6.15 -32.98
N TRP A 119 3.73 6.30 -33.40
CA TRP A 119 4.87 5.62 -32.77
C TRP A 119 5.02 6.00 -31.30
N PHE A 120 5.00 7.30 -30.98
CA PHE A 120 5.17 7.78 -29.60
C PHE A 120 4.04 7.29 -28.69
N LEU A 121 2.79 7.35 -29.15
CA LEU A 121 1.64 6.95 -28.34
C LEU A 121 1.57 5.44 -28.10
N ASN A 122 1.97 4.61 -29.07
CA ASN A 122 1.84 3.15 -28.97
C ASN A 122 3.11 2.44 -28.44
N ASN A 123 4.24 3.13 -28.39
CA ASN A 123 5.49 2.53 -27.91
C ASN A 123 5.54 2.48 -26.36
N ARG A 124 5.22 1.31 -25.82
CA ARG A 124 5.25 1.06 -24.37
C ARG A 124 6.63 1.27 -23.73
N ALA A 125 7.72 1.03 -24.47
CA ALA A 125 9.06 1.17 -23.93
C ALA A 125 9.39 2.63 -23.65
N ILE A 126 8.96 3.55 -24.52
CA ILE A 126 9.16 5.00 -24.33
C ILE A 126 8.37 5.48 -23.12
N HIS A 127 7.10 5.09 -23.00
CA HIS A 127 6.30 5.46 -21.83
C HIS A 127 6.88 4.90 -20.54
N LEU A 128 7.37 3.66 -20.55
CA LEU A 128 8.05 3.08 -19.40
C LEU A 128 9.34 3.85 -19.07
N TRP A 129 10.15 4.18 -20.06
CA TRP A 129 11.38 4.95 -19.86
C TRP A 129 11.11 6.35 -19.30
N ILE A 130 10.13 7.07 -19.86
CA ILE A 130 9.76 8.42 -19.40
C ILE A 130 9.18 8.35 -17.99
N THR A 131 8.23 7.45 -17.73
CA THR A 131 7.62 7.32 -16.40
C THR A 131 8.65 6.90 -15.36
N MET A 132 9.50 5.92 -15.65
CA MET A 132 10.60 5.53 -14.76
C MET A 132 11.61 6.66 -14.57
N GLY A 133 11.97 7.38 -15.63
CA GLY A 133 12.89 8.52 -15.56
C GLY A 133 12.34 9.66 -14.68
N ILE A 134 11.03 9.95 -14.77
CA ILE A 134 10.38 10.94 -13.91
C ILE A 134 10.36 10.46 -12.46
N LEU A 135 9.99 9.20 -12.20
CA LEU A 135 9.95 8.65 -10.85
C LEU A 135 11.34 8.62 -10.20
N VAL A 136 12.36 8.18 -10.94
CA VAL A 136 13.75 8.14 -10.45
C VAL A 136 14.27 9.54 -10.20
N SER A 137 14.05 10.51 -11.10
CA SER A 137 14.51 11.88 -10.89
C SER A 137 13.82 12.56 -9.71
N LEU A 138 12.51 12.37 -9.51
CA LEU A 138 11.79 12.84 -8.33
C LEU A 138 12.29 12.18 -7.04
N ALA A 139 12.55 10.87 -7.06
CA ALA A 139 13.08 10.16 -5.90
C ALA A 139 14.46 10.68 -5.50
N VAL A 140 15.37 10.87 -6.47
CA VAL A 140 16.71 11.43 -6.24
C VAL A 140 16.62 12.87 -5.75
N ALA A 141 15.74 13.69 -6.33
CA ALA A 141 15.56 15.08 -5.89
C ALA A 141 15.02 15.17 -4.45
N ALA A 142 14.00 14.37 -4.11
CA ALA A 142 13.45 14.33 -2.76
C ALA A 142 14.49 13.83 -1.75
N TRP A 143 15.22 12.77 -2.09
CA TRP A 143 16.32 12.26 -1.27
C TRP A 143 17.42 13.30 -1.07
N TYR A 144 17.83 14.00 -2.12
CA TYR A 144 18.85 15.03 -2.07
C TYR A 144 18.44 16.22 -1.18
N MET A 145 17.19 16.67 -1.30
CA MET A 145 16.64 17.72 -0.43
C MET A 145 16.59 17.28 1.03
N ASP A 146 16.15 16.05 1.29
CA ASP A 146 16.12 15.47 2.64
C ASP A 146 17.54 15.39 3.23
N PHE A 147 18.51 14.92 2.45
CA PHE A 147 19.92 14.85 2.83
C PHE A 147 20.49 16.22 3.21
N ILE A 148 20.31 17.25 2.36
CA ILE A 148 20.80 18.60 2.66
C ILE A 148 20.14 19.18 3.91
N SER A 149 18.86 18.89 4.14
CA SER A 149 18.14 19.42 5.30
C SER A 149 18.58 18.81 6.63
N LYS A 150 19.03 17.55 6.62
CA LYS A 150 19.35 16.76 7.82
C LYS A 150 20.84 16.65 8.11
N THR A 151 21.68 16.78 7.09
CA THR A 151 23.13 16.65 7.27
C THR A 151 23.67 17.85 8.04
N ILE A 152 24.60 17.61 8.96
CA ILE A 152 25.33 18.67 9.66
C ILE A 152 26.49 19.18 8.79
N TYR A 153 26.92 18.35 7.82
CA TYR A 153 28.08 18.57 6.97
C TYR A 153 27.76 19.35 5.68
N VAL A 154 26.73 20.21 5.68
CA VAL A 154 26.28 20.96 4.49
C VAL A 154 27.41 21.82 3.91
N SER A 155 28.22 22.42 4.78
CA SER A 155 29.36 23.27 4.38
C SER A 155 30.46 22.51 3.63
N LEU A 156 30.52 21.19 3.78
CA LEU A 156 31.53 20.35 3.12
C LEU A 156 31.08 19.89 1.73
N ILE A 157 29.82 20.12 1.35
CA ILE A 157 29.28 19.72 0.03
C ILE A 157 29.84 20.68 -1.05
N PRO A 158 30.34 20.16 -2.18
CA PRO A 158 30.82 21.01 -3.27
C PRO A 158 29.67 21.86 -3.84
N SER A 159 29.99 23.10 -4.24
CA SER A 159 29.01 23.98 -4.88
C SER A 159 28.58 23.43 -6.23
N ARG A 160 27.39 23.83 -6.71
CA ARG A 160 26.90 23.46 -8.05
C ARG A 160 27.87 23.89 -9.16
N LYS A 161 28.59 25.00 -8.96
CA LYS A 161 29.60 25.48 -9.92
C LYS A 161 30.84 24.59 -9.93
N ASP A 162 31.29 24.16 -8.75
CA ASP A 162 32.44 23.26 -8.63
C ASP A 162 32.15 21.90 -9.27
N PHE A 163 30.90 21.44 -9.21
CA PHE A 163 30.46 20.22 -9.90
C PHE A 163 30.55 20.34 -11.42
N LEU A 164 30.28 21.53 -12.00
CA LEU A 164 30.39 21.75 -13.44
C LEU A 164 31.85 21.81 -13.92
N HIS A 165 32.75 22.41 -13.14
CA HIS A 165 34.16 22.54 -13.50
C HIS A 165 34.98 21.27 -13.16
N HIS A 166 34.66 20.62 -12.05
CA HIS A 166 35.38 19.45 -11.53
C HIS A 166 34.39 18.33 -11.12
N PRO A 167 33.76 17.64 -12.08
CA PRO A 167 32.70 16.66 -11.79
C PRO A 167 33.21 15.43 -11.02
N ILE A 168 34.45 14.98 -11.29
CA ILE A 168 35.02 13.78 -10.66
C ILE A 168 35.42 14.08 -9.21
N GLU A 169 36.06 15.23 -8.96
CA GLU A 169 36.45 15.62 -7.61
C GLU A 169 35.23 15.94 -6.74
N SER A 170 34.29 16.71 -7.29
CA SER A 170 33.03 17.02 -6.59
C SER A 170 32.23 15.76 -6.24
N SER A 171 32.15 14.78 -7.13
CA SER A 171 31.45 13.52 -6.82
C SER A 171 32.16 12.72 -5.73
N ARG A 172 33.49 12.64 -5.73
CA ARG A 172 34.26 12.00 -4.64
C ARG A 172 34.02 12.68 -3.30
N ARG A 173 34.10 14.01 -3.27
CA ARG A 173 33.83 14.80 -2.05
C ARG A 173 32.40 14.62 -1.55
N PHE A 174 31.42 14.58 -2.45
CA PHE A 174 30.03 14.29 -2.09
C PHE A 174 29.89 12.90 -1.45
N VAL A 175 30.53 11.87 -2.01
CA VAL A 175 30.51 10.51 -1.45
C VAL A 175 31.15 10.46 -0.06
N GLU A 176 32.25 11.19 0.15
CA GLU A 176 32.90 11.30 1.46
C GLU A 176 31.97 11.95 2.50
N VAL A 177 31.33 13.07 2.15
CA VAL A 177 30.35 13.73 3.03
C VAL A 177 29.15 12.82 3.32
N TYR A 178 28.67 12.09 2.31
CA TYR A 178 27.60 11.12 2.50
C TYR A 178 28.00 9.99 3.44
N LYS A 179 29.24 9.49 3.35
CA LYS A 179 29.77 8.48 4.27
C LYS A 179 29.79 9.00 5.71
N MET A 180 30.27 10.23 5.94
CA MET A 180 30.24 10.86 7.28
C MET A 180 28.81 10.99 7.83
N HIS A 181 27.86 11.40 6.97
CA HIS A 181 26.44 11.47 7.36
C HIS A 181 25.87 10.09 7.75
N MET A 182 26.24 9.03 7.03
CA MET A 182 25.84 7.66 7.35
C MET A 182 26.48 7.15 8.64
N GLU A 183 27.75 7.45 8.88
CA GLU A 183 28.43 7.12 10.15
C GLU A 183 27.75 7.79 11.33
N GLN A 184 27.46 9.11 11.24
CA GLN A 184 26.73 9.84 12.26
C GLN A 184 25.33 9.26 12.50
N THR A 185 24.58 8.98 11.43
CA THR A 185 23.22 8.43 11.51
C THR A 185 23.24 7.04 12.17
N SER A 186 24.22 6.21 11.82
CA SER A 186 24.44 4.90 12.43
C SER A 186 24.74 5.02 13.93
N GLN A 187 25.61 5.96 14.33
CA GLN A 187 25.90 6.25 15.73
C GLN A 187 24.64 6.65 16.49
N GLN A 188 23.85 7.60 15.96
CA GLN A 188 22.59 8.02 16.58
C GLN A 188 21.60 6.86 16.74
N TYR A 189 21.46 6.00 15.74
CA TYR A 189 20.60 4.81 15.88
C TYR A 189 21.16 3.78 16.86
N SER A 190 22.48 3.65 16.96
CA SER A 190 23.11 2.78 17.97
C SER A 190 22.81 3.29 19.39
N GLU A 191 22.95 4.59 19.64
CA GLU A 191 22.63 5.22 20.92
C GLU A 191 21.14 5.07 21.25
N GLN A 192 20.25 5.27 20.28
CA GLN A 192 18.82 5.08 20.49
C GLN A 192 18.48 3.63 20.82
N ARG A 193 19.17 2.66 20.21
CA ARG A 193 18.99 1.24 20.53
C ARG A 193 19.50 0.90 21.93
N LEU A 194 20.64 1.44 22.34
CA LEU A 194 21.18 1.28 23.69
C LEU A 194 20.24 1.87 24.75
N LYS A 195 19.78 3.11 24.55
CA LYS A 195 18.79 3.75 25.44
C LYS A 195 17.51 2.92 25.59
N LYS A 196 17.00 2.37 24.49
CA LYS A 196 15.85 1.46 24.53
C LYS A 196 16.13 0.18 25.30
N ALA A 197 17.31 -0.42 25.13
CA ALA A 197 17.70 -1.61 25.89
C ALA A 197 17.80 -1.32 27.40
N GLU A 198 18.45 -0.22 27.77
CA GLU A 198 18.54 0.24 29.18
C GLU A 198 17.15 0.48 29.79
N ASP A 199 16.23 1.11 29.04
CA ASP A 199 14.86 1.34 29.50
C ASP A 199 14.10 0.02 29.73
N ILE A 200 14.31 -0.99 28.88
CA ILE A 200 13.73 -2.32 29.04
C ILE A 200 14.28 -3.00 30.30
N GLU A 201 15.59 -2.93 30.53
CA GLU A 201 16.25 -3.49 31.71
C GLU A 201 15.80 -2.83 33.01
N LYS A 202 15.74 -1.49 33.05
CA LYS A 202 15.21 -0.74 34.21
C LYS A 202 13.77 -1.16 34.54
N ARG A 203 12.93 -1.31 33.51
CA ARG A 203 11.55 -1.79 33.70
C ARG A 203 11.51 -3.23 34.21
N LYS A 204 12.45 -4.08 33.80
CA LYS A 204 12.56 -5.45 34.31
C LYS A 204 12.98 -5.47 35.78
N GLN A 205 13.98 -4.67 36.15
CA GLN A 205 14.45 -4.52 37.53
C GLN A 205 13.33 -4.01 38.43
N TYR A 206 12.64 -2.94 38.03
CA TYR A 206 11.51 -2.39 38.80
C TYR A 206 10.40 -3.41 39.04
N ARG A 207 10.11 -4.28 38.06
CA ARG A 207 9.12 -5.36 38.25
C ARG A 207 9.59 -6.39 39.26
N LEU A 208 10.85 -6.81 39.15
CA LEU A 208 11.44 -7.80 40.06
C LEU A 208 11.47 -7.26 41.50
N GLU A 209 11.89 -6.00 41.69
CA GLU A 209 11.89 -5.34 43.00
C GLU A 209 10.48 -5.24 43.58
N ARG A 210 9.49 -4.90 42.74
CA ARG A 210 8.10 -4.80 43.19
C ARG A 210 7.50 -6.17 43.53
N GLN A 211 7.87 -7.23 42.82
CA GLN A 211 7.50 -8.61 43.16
C GLN A 211 8.11 -9.01 44.50
N ARG A 212 9.41 -8.76 44.69
CA ARG A 212 10.12 -9.03 45.95
C ARG A 212 9.51 -8.28 47.14
N LEU A 213 9.14 -7.01 46.98
CA LEU A 213 8.50 -6.22 48.05
C LEU A 213 7.09 -6.77 48.39
N ALA A 214 6.34 -7.24 47.40
CA ALA A 214 5.06 -7.90 47.63
C ALA A 214 5.23 -9.21 48.42
N GLU A 215 6.23 -10.03 48.06
CA GLU A 215 6.61 -11.24 48.80
C GLU A 215 7.02 -10.92 50.25
N GLU A 216 7.86 -9.90 50.47
CA GLU A 216 8.28 -9.45 51.81
C GLU A 216 7.10 -8.93 52.67
N ARG A 217 6.07 -8.36 52.04
CA ARG A 217 4.85 -7.89 52.72
C ARG A 217 3.82 -9.02 52.95
N GLY A 218 4.00 -10.19 52.34
CA GLY A 218 3.04 -11.30 52.40
C GLY A 218 1.77 -11.09 51.56
N GLU A 219 1.81 -10.17 50.60
CA GLU A 219 0.72 -9.93 49.63
C GLU A 219 1.06 -10.64 48.31
N GLU A 220 0.17 -11.51 47.81
CA GLU A 220 0.38 -12.19 46.52
C GLU A 220 0.36 -11.16 45.37
N TYR A 221 1.40 -11.13 44.55
CA TYR A 221 1.48 -10.22 43.41
C TYR A 221 0.51 -10.67 42.30
N VAL A 222 -0.73 -10.19 42.35
CA VAL A 222 -1.75 -10.49 41.34
C VAL A 222 -1.48 -9.68 40.06
N GLU A 223 -0.96 -10.34 39.02
CA GLU A 223 -0.84 -9.76 37.70
C GLU A 223 -2.23 -9.64 37.03
N ASP A 224 -2.67 -8.42 36.73
CA ASP A 224 -3.94 -8.18 36.03
C ASP A 224 -4.01 -8.95 34.69
N PRO A 225 -4.91 -9.93 34.51
CA PRO A 225 -4.96 -10.77 33.30
C PRO A 225 -5.39 -10.00 32.03
N ARG A 226 -5.87 -8.76 32.18
CA ARG A 226 -6.25 -7.86 31.08
C ARG A 226 -5.05 -7.26 30.34
N TYR A 227 -3.86 -7.33 30.93
CA TYR A 227 -2.64 -6.78 30.36
C TYR A 227 -1.63 -7.89 30.17
N TYR A 228 -0.92 -7.87 29.04
CA TYR A 228 0.28 -8.68 28.87
C TYR A 228 1.50 -7.77 28.78
N VAL A 229 2.65 -8.32 29.16
CA VAL A 229 3.94 -7.65 29.04
C VAL A 229 4.58 -8.16 27.76
N GLY A 230 4.75 -7.29 26.76
CA GLY A 230 5.51 -7.64 25.55
C GLY A 230 7.00 -7.79 25.87
N GLU A 231 7.77 -8.34 24.93
CA GLU A 231 9.24 -8.48 25.07
C GLU A 231 9.94 -7.14 25.38
N ASP A 232 9.37 -6.02 24.91
CA ASP A 232 9.80 -4.65 25.18
C ASP A 232 9.50 -4.16 26.63
N GLY A 233 8.94 -5.01 27.49
CA GLY A 233 8.59 -4.68 28.87
C GLY A 233 7.42 -3.68 29.03
N VAL A 234 6.69 -3.36 27.96
CA VAL A 234 5.52 -2.46 27.97
C VAL A 234 4.26 -3.25 28.30
N ARG A 235 3.48 -2.80 29.29
CA ARG A 235 2.14 -3.34 29.57
C ARG A 235 1.17 -2.88 28.49
N ARG A 236 0.69 -3.82 27.67
CA ARG A 236 -0.34 -3.56 26.65
C ARG A 236 -1.63 -4.23 27.07
N ARG A 237 -2.76 -3.56 26.85
CA ARG A 237 -4.08 -4.16 27.08
C ARG A 237 -4.30 -5.25 26.03
N ARG A 238 -4.70 -6.45 26.45
CA ARG A 238 -5.23 -7.45 25.52
C ARG A 238 -6.55 -6.90 24.95
N VAL A 239 -6.53 -6.44 23.71
CA VAL A 239 -7.74 -5.95 23.03
C VAL A 239 -8.36 -7.09 22.23
N LYS A 240 -9.62 -7.42 22.52
CA LYS A 240 -10.38 -8.43 21.78
C LYS A 240 -10.68 -7.91 20.36
N ARG A 241 -9.94 -8.37 19.35
CA ARG A 241 -10.35 -8.19 17.94
C ARG A 241 -11.57 -9.07 17.67
N TRP A 242 -12.45 -8.63 16.77
CA TRP A 242 -13.74 -9.25 16.42
C TRP A 242 -13.69 -10.74 16.03
N PHE A 243 -12.50 -11.32 15.83
CA PHE A 243 -12.31 -12.72 15.42
C PHE A 243 -11.68 -13.63 16.47
N GLY A 244 -11.65 -13.24 17.76
CA GLY A 244 -11.32 -14.18 18.85
C GLY A 244 -9.89 -14.72 18.87
N ILE A 245 -8.98 -14.15 18.07
CA ILE A 245 -7.55 -14.45 18.13
C ILE A 245 -6.93 -13.50 19.16
N TRP A 246 -6.32 -14.07 20.19
CA TRP A 246 -5.58 -13.36 21.23
C TRP A 246 -4.12 -13.22 20.78
N GLU A 247 -3.57 -12.01 20.87
CA GLU A 247 -2.12 -11.77 21.02
C GLU A 247 -1.87 -11.30 22.45
#